data_AF-A0A937AG58-F1
#
_entry.id   AF-A0A937AG58-F1
#
_cell.length_a   1.000
_cell.length_b   1.000
_cell.length_c   1.000
_cell.angle_alpha   90.00
_cell.angle_beta   90.00
_cell.angle_gamma   90.00
#
_symmetry.space_group_name_H-M   'P 1'
#
loop_
_entity.id
_entity.type
_entity.pdbx_description
1 polymer ?
#
loop_
_entity_poly.entity_id
_entity_poly.type
_entity_poly.pdbx_seq_one_letter_code
_entity_poly.pdbx_strand_id
1 'polypeptide(L)'
;MSSNAGDNGISGGHRAEGHSGEGPGLALAKRVRARVAQTVVGQDSVVESILIALLTGGHLLLQGVPGLAKTLLVHSIASAVDLKFARVQFTIDLLPADIVGAEILDEKTREFRLHQGPVFTNLLLADEINRATPKVQSALLEAMQERRVTVGNRTLRLPVPFLVIATQNPIEQAGTFELPEAQLDRFMLCHRLEYPTSDQEAEVLRRSLSYGLQRTDSSASSSTPAGGAVPRSAFDSISTQAELNLSDLTRAMEEVQQVHVSDVFIRHCVELVNATRNHPEIELGCSPRAGIALVNAARARAYIMGRSYAVTEDLFALAESVMLHRLRLSYDALARGRSGKQILNDLLDPSRSGNSVAFPAVGARVMA
;
A
#
# COMPACT_ATOMS: atom_id res chain seq x y z
N MET A 1 -40.97 -53.51 26.26
CA MET A 1 -39.88 -54.10 27.06
C MET A 1 -38.85 -54.67 26.10
N SER A 2 -37.57 -54.35 26.33
CA SER A 2 -36.35 -54.78 25.61
C SER A 2 -36.30 -54.60 24.09
N SER A 3 -35.44 -53.69 23.61
CA SER A 3 -34.48 -54.02 22.54
C SER A 3 -33.33 -53.01 22.48
N ASN A 4 -32.20 -53.53 22.05
CA ASN A 4 -30.84 -53.04 22.10
C ASN A 4 -30.54 -52.14 20.89
N ALA A 5 -29.77 -51.06 21.07
CA ALA A 5 -28.98 -50.45 19.99
C ALA A 5 -27.91 -49.56 20.60
N GLY A 6 -26.66 -50.04 20.58
CA GLY A 6 -25.51 -49.15 20.70
C GLY A 6 -25.33 -48.38 19.40
N ASP A 7 -24.92 -47.12 19.50
CA ASP A 7 -24.14 -46.48 18.45
C ASP A 7 -23.32 -45.33 19.04
N ASN A 8 -22.20 -45.10 18.39
CA ASN A 8 -20.96 -44.54 18.88
C ASN A 8 -21.02 -43.03 19.16
N GLY A 9 -20.50 -42.65 20.33
CA GLY A 9 -20.09 -41.28 20.60
C GLY A 9 -18.87 -40.92 19.75
N ILE A 10 -19.08 -40.17 18.67
CA ILE A 10 -18.02 -39.50 17.93
C ILE A 10 -17.66 -38.22 18.69
N SER A 11 -16.69 -38.33 19.60
CA SER A 11 -15.96 -37.19 20.15
C SER A 11 -14.96 -36.69 19.10
N GLY A 12 -15.45 -35.84 18.19
CA GLY A 12 -14.61 -35.12 17.22
C GLY A 12 -13.92 -33.92 17.87
N GLY A 13 -12.96 -34.17 18.75
CA GLY A 13 -12.02 -33.13 19.18
C GLY A 13 -11.15 -32.73 17.99
N HIS A 14 -11.43 -31.58 17.38
CA HIS A 14 -10.46 -30.88 16.55
C HIS A 14 -9.32 -30.40 17.46
N ARG A 15 -8.39 -31.32 17.74
CA ARG A 15 -7.04 -30.97 18.18
C ARG A 15 -6.44 -30.14 17.05
N ALA A 16 -6.21 -28.87 17.35
CA ALA A 16 -5.34 -28.01 16.56
C ALA A 16 -3.95 -28.67 16.53
N GLU A 17 -3.65 -29.36 15.44
CA GLU A 17 -2.30 -29.84 15.16
C GLU A 17 -1.41 -28.62 14.96
N GLY A 18 -0.48 -28.43 15.90
CA GLY A 18 0.54 -27.40 15.86
C GLY A 18 1.33 -27.50 14.55
N HIS A 19 1.16 -26.51 13.68
CA HIS A 19 2.03 -26.29 12.54
C HIS A 19 3.32 -25.66 13.04
N SER A 20 4.32 -26.50 13.35
CA SER A 20 5.71 -26.10 13.58
C SER A 20 6.43 -25.82 12.25
N GLY A 21 5.82 -25.01 11.40
CA GLY A 21 6.37 -24.50 10.15
C GLY A 21 5.91 -23.05 9.97
N GLU A 22 6.82 -22.16 9.58
CA GLU A 22 6.45 -20.76 9.32
C GLU A 22 5.35 -20.70 8.26
N GLY A 23 4.23 -20.04 8.57
CA GLY A 23 3.12 -19.93 7.62
C GLY A 23 3.55 -19.25 6.30
N PRO A 24 2.91 -19.60 5.16
CA PRO A 24 3.33 -19.14 3.83
C PRO A 24 3.38 -17.61 3.73
N GLY A 25 2.44 -16.91 4.36
CA GLY A 25 2.42 -15.45 4.39
C GLY A 25 3.57 -14.82 5.18
N LEU A 26 3.94 -15.41 6.31
CA LEU A 26 5.09 -14.96 7.09
C LEU A 26 6.40 -15.19 6.33
N ALA A 27 6.53 -16.34 5.66
CA ALA A 27 7.70 -16.64 4.83
C ALA A 27 7.83 -15.65 3.66
N LEU A 28 6.74 -15.37 2.93
CA LEU A 28 6.73 -14.37 1.87
C LEU A 28 7.12 -12.98 2.38
N ALA A 29 6.49 -12.53 3.48
CA ALA A 29 6.77 -11.23 4.06
C ALA A 29 8.23 -11.09 4.52
N LYS A 30 8.78 -12.13 5.16
CA LYS A 30 10.19 -12.16 5.56
C LYS A 30 11.14 -12.07 4.37
N ARG A 31 10.87 -12.80 3.29
CA ARG A 31 11.70 -12.77 2.06
C ARG A 31 11.70 -11.38 1.43
N VAL A 32 10.52 -10.77 1.27
CA VAL A 32 10.43 -9.41 0.72
C VAL A 32 11.10 -8.39 1.65
N ARG A 33 10.86 -8.46 2.97
CA ARG A 33 11.51 -7.57 3.96
C ARG A 33 13.03 -7.72 3.94
N ALA A 34 13.55 -8.93 3.94
CA ALA A 34 14.98 -9.19 3.88
C ALA A 34 15.61 -8.62 2.60
N ARG A 35 14.91 -8.75 1.46
CA ARG A 35 15.36 -8.18 0.19
C ARG A 35 15.36 -6.66 0.21
N VAL A 36 14.29 -6.04 0.69
CA VAL A 36 14.21 -4.57 0.80
C VAL A 36 15.25 -4.04 1.79
N ALA A 37 15.51 -4.74 2.89
CA ALA A 37 16.48 -4.34 3.91
C ALA A 37 17.94 -4.28 3.40
N GLN A 38 18.25 -4.94 2.28
CA GLN A 38 19.54 -4.82 1.60
C GLN A 38 19.76 -3.43 1.01
N THR A 39 18.68 -2.78 0.55
CA THR A 39 18.73 -1.49 -0.15
C THR A 39 18.24 -0.33 0.71
N VAL A 40 17.20 -0.55 1.51
CA VAL A 40 16.49 0.48 2.28
C VAL A 40 16.62 0.20 3.78
N VAL A 41 16.79 1.27 4.56
CA VAL A 41 16.97 1.20 6.01
C VAL A 41 15.72 1.72 6.72
N GLY A 42 15.21 0.97 7.70
CA GLY A 42 14.27 1.50 8.69
C GLY A 42 12.84 1.79 8.21
N GLN A 43 12.38 1.14 7.14
CA GLN A 43 11.07 1.38 6.52
C GLN A 43 10.11 0.18 6.62
N ASP A 44 10.24 -0.65 7.67
CA ASP A 44 9.46 -1.90 7.81
C ASP A 44 7.95 -1.68 7.81
N SER A 45 7.47 -0.60 8.42
CA SER A 45 6.04 -0.24 8.46
C SER A 45 5.50 0.13 7.07
N VAL A 46 6.32 0.79 6.24
CA VAL A 46 5.97 1.12 4.85
C VAL A 46 6.00 -0.14 3.99
N VAL A 47 6.98 -1.02 4.18
CA VAL A 47 7.03 -2.34 3.52
C VAL A 47 5.77 -3.14 3.85
N GLU A 48 5.36 -3.19 5.12
CA GLU A 48 4.11 -3.84 5.53
C GLU A 48 2.89 -3.23 4.82
N SER A 49 2.80 -1.90 4.75
CA SER A 49 1.69 -1.21 4.07
C SER A 49 1.65 -1.52 2.56
N ILE A 50 2.81 -1.58 1.91
CA ILE A 50 2.92 -1.93 0.48
C ILE A 50 2.56 -3.41 0.26
N LEU A 51 3.01 -4.31 1.13
CA LEU A 51 2.63 -5.73 1.06
C LEU A 51 1.12 -5.92 1.24
N ILE A 52 0.50 -5.23 2.19
CA ILE A 52 -0.95 -5.25 2.38
C ILE A 52 -1.63 -4.76 1.10
N ALA A 53 -1.22 -3.62 0.54
CA ALA A 53 -1.75 -3.06 -0.68
C ALA A 53 -1.64 -4.01 -1.89
N LEU A 54 -0.49 -4.68 -2.05
CA LEU A 54 -0.27 -5.68 -3.09
C LEU A 54 -1.19 -6.90 -2.93
N LEU A 55 -1.28 -7.45 -1.71
CA LEU A 55 -2.05 -8.65 -1.43
C LEU A 55 -3.57 -8.44 -1.52
N THR A 56 -4.05 -7.21 -1.26
CA THR A 56 -5.48 -6.86 -1.36
C THR A 56 -5.86 -6.24 -2.70
N GLY A 57 -4.87 -5.88 -3.54
CA GLY A 57 -5.08 -5.14 -4.78
C GLY A 57 -5.63 -3.72 -4.56
N GLY A 58 -5.33 -3.11 -3.41
CA GLY A 58 -5.75 -1.76 -3.05
C GLY A 58 -4.61 -0.75 -3.21
N HIS A 59 -4.92 0.48 -3.61
CA HIS A 59 -3.91 1.52 -3.85
C HIS A 59 -3.43 2.19 -2.55
N LEU A 60 -2.18 2.65 -2.54
CA LEU A 60 -1.52 3.24 -1.38
C LEU A 60 -1.14 4.70 -1.64
N LEU A 61 -1.37 5.55 -0.65
CA LEU A 61 -0.95 6.94 -0.64
C LEU A 61 0.17 7.13 0.39
N LEU A 62 1.31 7.67 -0.03
CA LEU A 62 2.48 7.93 0.80
C LEU A 62 2.63 9.42 1.06
N GLN A 63 2.22 9.86 2.25
CA GLN A 63 2.40 11.23 2.72
C GLN A 63 3.76 11.36 3.40
N GLY A 64 4.59 12.30 2.98
CA GLY A 64 5.83 12.56 3.72
C GLY A 64 6.76 13.47 2.94
N VAL A 65 7.79 13.96 3.62
CA VAL A 65 8.77 14.86 3.04
C VAL A 65 9.57 14.21 1.89
N PRO A 66 10.16 15.01 1.00
CA PRO A 66 11.11 14.55 0.00
C PRO A 66 12.32 13.87 0.64
N GLY A 67 12.99 12.99 -0.10
CA GLY A 67 14.28 12.41 0.32
C GLY A 67 14.19 11.13 1.18
N LEU A 68 13.00 10.63 1.53
CA LEU A 68 12.82 9.41 2.33
C LEU A 68 12.95 8.10 1.53
N ALA A 69 13.74 8.10 0.46
CA ALA A 69 13.98 6.92 -0.39
C ALA A 69 12.72 6.18 -0.87
N LYS A 70 11.57 6.87 -1.01
CA LYS A 70 10.28 6.27 -1.42
C LYS A 70 10.39 5.53 -2.76
N THR A 71 11.05 6.17 -3.73
CA THR A 71 11.28 5.57 -5.05
C THR A 71 12.14 4.31 -4.96
N LEU A 72 13.20 4.33 -4.14
CA LEU A 72 14.07 3.18 -3.93
C LEU A 72 13.33 2.02 -3.28
N LEU A 73 12.49 2.31 -2.28
CA LEU A 73 11.65 1.34 -1.59
C LEU A 73 10.69 0.65 -2.53
N VAL A 74 9.92 1.43 -3.30
CA VAL A 74 8.91 0.88 -4.21
C VAL A 74 9.56 0.07 -5.33
N HIS A 75 10.68 0.54 -5.88
CA HIS A 75 11.43 -0.20 -6.90
C HIS A 75 12.00 -1.51 -6.33
N SER A 76 12.58 -1.48 -5.12
CA SER A 76 13.10 -2.69 -4.46
C SER A 76 12.02 -3.75 -4.25
N ILE A 77 10.80 -3.35 -3.91
CA ILE A 77 9.66 -4.28 -3.78
C ILE A 77 9.23 -4.82 -5.15
N ALA A 78 9.17 -3.98 -6.18
CA ALA A 78 8.83 -4.43 -7.54
C ALA A 78 9.80 -5.50 -8.03
N SER A 79 11.11 -5.26 -7.85
CA SER A 79 12.16 -6.21 -8.24
C SER A 79 12.15 -7.48 -7.39
N ALA A 80 11.73 -7.41 -6.12
CA ALA A 80 11.64 -8.60 -5.26
C ALA A 80 10.54 -9.58 -5.71
N VAL A 81 9.49 -9.11 -6.39
CA VAL A 81 8.29 -9.89 -6.77
C VAL A 81 8.09 -9.96 -8.29
N ASP A 82 9.12 -9.62 -9.08
CA ASP A 82 9.09 -9.62 -10.56
C ASP A 82 7.92 -8.82 -11.17
N LEU A 83 7.63 -7.64 -10.61
CA LEU A 83 6.58 -6.76 -11.11
C LEU A 83 7.14 -5.77 -12.12
N LYS A 84 6.42 -5.57 -13.24
CA LYS A 84 6.69 -4.42 -14.10
C LYS A 84 6.51 -3.14 -13.28
N PHE A 85 7.53 -2.30 -13.29
CA PHE A 85 7.57 -1.05 -12.56
C PHE A 85 7.58 0.12 -13.53
N ALA A 86 6.73 1.12 -13.28
CA ALA A 86 6.82 2.41 -13.95
C ALA A 86 6.78 3.53 -12.90
N ARG A 87 7.46 4.63 -13.20
CA ARG A 87 7.47 5.83 -12.38
C ARG A 87 7.02 7.01 -13.22
N VAL A 88 6.19 7.85 -12.62
CA VAL A 88 5.77 9.13 -13.21
C VAL A 88 5.94 10.21 -12.16
N GLN A 89 6.61 11.28 -12.56
CA GLN A 89 6.67 12.50 -11.79
C GLN A 89 5.49 13.37 -12.20
N PHE A 90 4.62 13.73 -11.25
CA PHE A 90 3.49 14.61 -11.53
C PHE A 90 3.97 16.05 -11.52
N THR A 91 3.61 16.78 -12.57
CA THR A 91 3.97 18.17 -12.80
C THR A 91 2.76 18.93 -13.32
N ILE A 92 2.81 20.26 -13.26
CA ILE A 92 1.68 21.14 -13.63
C ILE A 92 1.34 21.10 -15.13
N ASP A 93 2.30 20.73 -15.96
CA ASP A 93 2.23 20.66 -17.42
C ASP A 93 1.85 19.26 -17.94
N LEU A 94 1.79 18.27 -17.05
CA LEU A 94 1.41 16.91 -17.41
C LEU A 94 -0.02 16.88 -17.96
N LEU A 95 -0.24 16.10 -19.01
CA LEU A 95 -1.55 15.90 -19.62
C LEU A 95 -2.11 14.53 -19.24
N PRO A 96 -3.45 14.34 -19.23
CA PRO A 96 -4.05 13.02 -19.03
C PRO A 96 -3.50 11.95 -19.98
N ALA A 97 -3.22 12.34 -21.23
CA ALA A 97 -2.64 11.49 -22.27
C ALA A 97 -1.23 10.96 -21.89
N ASP A 98 -0.45 11.71 -21.10
CA ASP A 98 0.86 11.26 -20.63
C ASP A 98 0.74 10.17 -19.55
N ILE A 99 -0.44 10.01 -18.95
CA ILE A 99 -0.75 8.96 -17.98
C ILE A 99 -1.39 7.75 -18.66
N VAL A 100 -2.45 7.97 -19.44
CA VAL A 100 -3.25 6.87 -20.03
C VAL A 100 -2.69 6.39 -21.37
N GLY A 101 -1.92 7.21 -22.07
CA GLY A 101 -1.46 6.97 -23.44
C GLY A 101 -2.18 7.81 -24.48
N ALA A 102 -1.64 7.81 -25.70
CA ALA A 102 -2.14 8.58 -26.83
C ALA A 102 -1.99 7.81 -28.15
N GLU A 103 -2.77 8.19 -29.16
CA GLU A 103 -2.53 7.77 -30.54
C GLU A 103 -1.56 8.76 -31.20
N ILE A 104 -0.40 8.27 -31.60
CA ILE A 104 0.65 9.05 -32.25
C ILE A 104 0.66 8.66 -33.73
N LEU A 105 0.67 9.65 -34.62
CA LEU A 105 0.83 9.40 -36.05
C LEU A 105 2.28 9.00 -36.34
N ASP A 106 2.49 7.80 -36.86
CA ASP A 106 3.80 7.40 -37.36
C ASP A 106 4.04 8.09 -38.72
N GLU A 107 4.99 9.02 -38.77
CA GLU A 107 5.29 9.79 -39.98
C GLU A 107 5.72 8.92 -41.17
N LYS A 108 6.30 7.74 -40.92
CA LYS A 108 6.78 6.84 -41.99
C LYS A 108 5.64 6.04 -42.59
N THR A 109 4.75 5.49 -41.76
CA THR A 109 3.64 4.66 -42.25
C THR A 109 2.36 5.46 -42.49
N ARG A 110 2.28 6.69 -41.97
CA ARG A 110 1.05 7.52 -41.91
C ARG A 110 -0.11 6.81 -41.19
N GLU A 111 0.20 5.88 -40.30
CA GLU A 111 -0.77 5.16 -39.48
C GLU A 111 -0.73 5.66 -38.04
N PHE A 112 -1.90 5.71 -37.39
CA PHE A 112 -1.97 5.99 -35.96
C PHE A 112 -1.51 4.77 -35.16
N ARG A 113 -0.45 4.93 -34.38
CA ARG A 113 0.04 3.93 -33.43
C ARG A 113 -0.31 4.33 -32.03
N LEU A 114 -0.87 3.37 -31.29
CA LEU A 114 -1.15 3.54 -29.88
C LEU A 114 0.17 3.52 -29.10
N HIS A 115 0.46 4.61 -28.41
CA HIS A 115 1.52 4.68 -27.42
C HIS A 115 0.91 4.51 -26.02
N GLN A 116 1.26 3.41 -25.36
CA GLN A 116 0.77 3.10 -24.02
C GLN A 116 1.41 4.02 -22.99
N GLY A 117 0.59 4.59 -22.11
CA GLY A 117 1.06 5.38 -20.99
C GLY A 117 1.68 4.54 -19.85
N PRO A 118 2.25 5.19 -18.84
CA PRO A 118 2.88 4.55 -17.69
C PRO A 118 1.91 3.71 -16.83
N VAL A 119 0.59 3.88 -16.96
CA VAL A 119 -0.41 3.03 -16.28
C VAL A 119 -0.39 1.57 -16.75
N PHE A 120 0.22 1.26 -17.90
CA PHE A 120 0.35 -0.10 -18.42
C PHE A 120 1.51 -0.86 -17.75
N THR A 121 1.47 -0.94 -16.43
CA THR A 121 2.48 -1.59 -15.58
C THR A 121 1.81 -2.39 -14.45
N ASN A 122 2.57 -3.16 -13.68
CA ASN A 122 2.02 -3.83 -12.49
C ASN A 122 2.08 -2.92 -11.25
N LEU A 123 3.18 -2.18 -11.10
CA LEU A 123 3.40 -1.25 -10.00
C LEU A 123 3.74 0.14 -10.56
N LEU A 124 2.83 1.09 -10.35
CA LEU A 124 3.00 2.48 -10.74
C LEU A 124 3.33 3.34 -9.51
N LEU A 125 4.50 3.99 -9.52
CA LEU A 125 4.82 5.07 -8.60
C LEU A 125 4.42 6.42 -9.21
N ALA A 126 3.41 7.07 -8.65
CA ALA A 126 2.96 8.40 -9.04
C ALA A 126 3.50 9.42 -8.02
N ASP A 127 4.66 10.00 -8.31
CA ASP A 127 5.31 10.95 -7.41
C ASP A 127 4.67 12.33 -7.47
N GLU A 128 4.43 12.93 -6.30
CA GLU A 128 3.90 14.29 -6.13
C GLU A 128 2.56 14.51 -6.84
N ILE A 129 1.60 13.59 -6.64
CA ILE A 129 0.28 13.62 -7.28
C ILE A 129 -0.46 14.96 -7.11
N ASN A 130 -0.18 15.68 -6.03
CA ASN A 130 -0.73 17.00 -5.73
C ASN A 130 -0.14 18.12 -6.60
N ARG A 131 0.85 17.89 -7.46
CA ARG A 131 1.39 18.91 -8.39
C ARG A 131 0.69 18.93 -9.75
N ALA A 132 -0.01 17.87 -10.13
CA ALA A 132 -0.73 17.84 -11.40
C ALA A 132 -2.13 18.44 -11.29
N THR A 133 -2.65 18.90 -12.43
CA THR A 133 -4.01 19.44 -12.49
C THR A 133 -5.08 18.40 -12.13
N PRO A 134 -6.27 18.82 -11.65
CA PRO A 134 -7.35 17.90 -11.30
C PRO A 134 -7.77 16.94 -12.43
N LYS A 135 -7.58 17.33 -13.70
CA LYS A 135 -7.87 16.47 -14.86
C LYS A 135 -6.91 15.28 -14.95
N VAL A 136 -5.62 15.50 -14.68
CA VAL A 136 -4.60 14.45 -14.69
C VAL A 136 -4.79 13.51 -13.50
N GLN A 137 -5.05 14.07 -12.32
CA GLN A 137 -5.38 13.30 -11.12
C GLN A 137 -6.60 12.40 -11.38
N SER A 138 -7.65 12.95 -11.99
CA SER A 138 -8.87 12.20 -12.33
C SER A 138 -8.59 11.06 -13.30
N ALA A 139 -7.75 11.26 -14.32
CA ALA A 139 -7.39 10.21 -15.28
C ALA A 139 -6.67 9.03 -14.62
N LEU A 140 -5.74 9.29 -13.68
CA LEU A 140 -5.09 8.24 -12.90
C LEU A 140 -6.09 7.51 -12.00
N LEU A 141 -6.96 8.25 -11.31
CA LEU A 141 -7.94 7.69 -10.38
C LEU A 141 -9.04 6.89 -11.09
N GLU A 142 -9.38 7.25 -12.32
CA GLU A 142 -10.26 6.48 -13.20
C GLU A 142 -9.58 5.16 -13.58
N ALA A 143 -8.31 5.19 -14.01
CA ALA A 143 -7.53 3.99 -14.31
C ALA A 143 -7.44 3.04 -13.10
N MET A 144 -7.27 3.58 -11.89
CA MET A 144 -7.31 2.84 -10.62
C MET A 144 -8.66 2.13 -10.40
N GLN A 145 -9.77 2.84 -10.63
CA GLN A 145 -11.11 2.33 -10.32
C GLN A 145 -11.63 1.37 -11.39
N GLU A 146 -11.40 1.65 -12.67
CA GLU A 146 -11.93 0.87 -13.78
C GLU A 146 -11.00 -0.28 -14.21
N ARG A 147 -9.70 -0.20 -13.88
CA ARG A 147 -8.66 -1.16 -14.32
C ARG A 147 -8.58 -1.33 -15.85
N ARG A 148 -9.03 -0.30 -16.56
CA ARG A 148 -8.97 -0.15 -18.01
C ARG A 148 -8.90 1.32 -18.33
N VAL A 149 -8.37 1.65 -19.50
CA VAL A 149 -8.34 3.02 -20.02
C VAL A 149 -8.81 3.02 -21.47
N THR A 150 -9.42 4.12 -21.89
CA THR A 150 -9.81 4.32 -23.28
C THR A 150 -8.87 5.35 -23.90
N VAL A 151 -8.19 4.95 -24.97
CA VAL A 151 -7.29 5.82 -25.75
C VAL A 151 -7.81 5.84 -27.18
N GLY A 152 -8.18 7.03 -27.66
CA GLY A 152 -8.92 7.18 -28.92
C GLY A 152 -10.22 6.38 -28.87
N ASN A 153 -10.37 5.43 -29.79
CA ASN A 153 -11.55 4.55 -29.86
C ASN A 153 -11.33 3.14 -29.29
N ARG A 154 -10.22 2.91 -28.58
CA ARG A 154 -9.82 1.58 -28.09
C ARG A 154 -9.78 1.54 -26.57
N THR A 155 -10.59 0.67 -25.98
CA THR A 155 -10.53 0.37 -24.55
C THR A 155 -9.55 -0.77 -24.28
N LEU A 156 -8.60 -0.53 -23.40
CA LEU A 156 -7.48 -1.43 -23.10
C LEU A 156 -7.51 -1.77 -21.61
N ARG A 157 -7.36 -3.05 -21.27
CA ARG A 157 -7.26 -3.48 -19.86
C ARG A 157 -5.84 -3.26 -19.35
N LEU A 158 -5.73 -2.86 -18.09
CA LEU A 158 -4.44 -2.72 -17.43
C LEU A 158 -3.89 -4.11 -17.05
N PRO A 159 -2.54 -4.27 -16.95
CA PRO A 159 -1.93 -5.49 -16.45
C PRO A 159 -2.43 -5.87 -15.06
N VAL A 160 -2.47 -7.16 -14.74
CA VAL A 160 -2.90 -7.65 -13.42
C VAL A 160 -1.74 -8.35 -12.70
N PRO A 161 -1.54 -8.11 -11.39
CA PRO A 161 -2.18 -7.07 -10.57
C PRO A 161 -1.73 -5.67 -11.02
N PHE A 162 -2.59 -4.68 -10.77
CA PHE A 162 -2.31 -3.25 -10.99
C PHE A 162 -2.38 -2.51 -9.65
N LEU A 163 -1.23 -2.04 -9.17
CA LEU A 163 -1.10 -1.26 -7.96
C LEU A 163 -0.56 0.13 -8.30
N VAL A 164 -1.11 1.15 -7.61
CA VAL A 164 -0.62 2.52 -7.68
C VAL A 164 -0.20 2.92 -6.28
N ILE A 165 1.03 3.40 -6.18
CA ILE A 165 1.58 4.05 -5.00
C ILE A 165 1.73 5.52 -5.36
N ALA A 166 0.84 6.36 -4.85
CA ALA A 166 0.92 7.80 -5.05
C ALA A 166 1.71 8.42 -3.89
N THR A 167 2.56 9.41 -4.17
CA THR A 167 3.23 10.18 -3.11
C THR A 167 2.71 11.61 -3.11
N GLN A 168 2.60 12.21 -1.93
CA GLN A 168 2.28 13.63 -1.80
C GLN A 168 3.11 14.24 -0.68
N ASN A 169 3.53 15.49 -0.89
CA ASN A 169 4.23 16.29 0.10
C ASN A 169 3.26 17.30 0.73
N PRO A 170 2.90 17.17 2.02
CA PRO A 170 1.90 18.03 2.65
C PRO A 170 2.39 19.47 2.91
N ILE A 171 3.68 19.75 2.81
CA ILE A 171 4.27 21.05 3.18
C ILE A 171 4.35 22.02 1.98
N GLU A 172 4.17 21.52 0.76
CA GLU A 172 4.35 22.30 -0.46
C GLU A 172 3.09 23.15 -0.73
N GLN A 173 3.20 24.47 -0.53
CA GLN A 173 2.05 25.41 -0.60
C GLN A 173 1.89 26.11 -1.96
N ALA A 174 2.93 26.11 -2.80
CA ALA A 174 2.92 26.83 -4.08
C ALA A 174 2.74 25.86 -5.26
N GLY A 175 1.69 26.07 -6.06
CA GLY A 175 1.47 25.31 -7.29
C GLY A 175 0.96 23.88 -7.09
N THR A 176 0.31 23.60 -5.95
CA THR A 176 -0.27 22.29 -5.64
C THR A 176 -1.80 22.32 -5.69
N PHE A 177 -2.39 21.23 -6.17
CA PHE A 177 -3.81 20.92 -6.19
C PHE A 177 -4.08 19.78 -5.20
N GLU A 178 -4.72 20.11 -4.08
CA GLU A 178 -5.14 19.11 -3.10
C GLU A 178 -6.13 18.12 -3.71
N LEU A 179 -5.98 16.85 -3.35
CA LEU A 179 -6.92 15.80 -3.72
C LEU A 179 -8.21 15.98 -2.90
N PRO A 180 -9.38 16.16 -3.54
CA PRO A 180 -10.66 16.15 -2.85
C PRO A 180 -10.87 14.86 -2.05
N GLU A 181 -11.70 14.92 -1.00
CA GLU A 181 -11.97 13.80 -0.10
C GLU A 181 -12.51 12.57 -0.86
N ALA A 182 -13.34 12.79 -1.87
CA ALA A 182 -13.86 11.74 -2.75
C ALA A 182 -12.75 11.03 -3.56
N GLN A 183 -11.65 11.73 -3.85
CA GLN A 183 -10.49 11.16 -4.53
C GLN A 183 -9.58 10.42 -3.54
N LEU A 184 -9.35 10.99 -2.36
CA LEU A 184 -8.62 10.33 -1.26
C LEU A 184 -9.27 9.00 -0.86
N ASP A 185 -10.60 8.93 -0.84
CA ASP A 185 -11.35 7.71 -0.49
C ASP A 185 -11.11 6.51 -1.46
N ARG A 186 -10.53 6.76 -2.64
CA ARG A 186 -10.11 5.70 -3.60
C ARG A 186 -8.81 5.01 -3.20
N PHE A 187 -7.99 5.62 -2.33
CA PHE A 187 -6.82 4.97 -1.76
C PHE A 187 -7.24 4.11 -0.58
N MET A 188 -6.83 2.85 -0.59
CA MET A 188 -7.14 1.90 0.47
C MET A 188 -6.44 2.30 1.77
N LEU A 189 -5.16 2.64 1.66
CA LEU A 189 -4.27 3.03 2.75
C LEU A 189 -3.62 4.38 2.46
N CYS A 190 -3.40 5.18 3.50
CA CYS A 190 -2.56 6.36 3.51
C CYS A 190 -1.51 6.21 4.60
N HIS A 191 -0.25 6.01 4.22
CA HIS A 191 0.87 5.90 5.14
C HIS A 191 1.60 7.24 5.25
N ARG A 192 1.81 7.72 6.49
CA ARG A 192 2.55 8.94 6.79
C ARG A 192 3.98 8.55 7.15
N LEU A 193 4.95 8.98 6.35
CA LEU A 193 6.36 8.74 6.58
C LEU A 193 6.94 9.83 7.48
N GLU A 194 7.72 9.38 8.44
CA GLU A 194 8.52 10.21 9.34
C GLU A 194 9.99 10.17 8.92
N TYR A 195 10.79 11.12 9.42
CA TYR A 195 12.23 11.07 9.22
C TYR A 195 12.81 9.81 9.89
N PRO A 196 13.86 9.22 9.29
CA PRO A 196 14.57 8.12 9.93
C PRO A 196 15.13 8.55 11.29
N THR A 197 15.22 7.61 12.21
CA THR A 197 15.96 7.81 13.47
C THR A 197 17.45 8.08 13.17
N SER A 198 18.17 8.71 14.11
CA SER A 198 19.60 9.01 13.93
C SER A 198 20.43 7.77 13.62
N ASP A 199 20.09 6.60 14.18
CA ASP A 199 20.78 5.34 13.89
C ASP A 199 20.50 4.84 12.46
N GLN A 200 19.26 4.94 12.01
CA GLN A 200 18.87 4.59 10.65
C GLN A 200 19.50 5.54 9.64
N GLU A 201 19.54 6.84 9.92
CA GLU A 201 20.19 7.84 9.07
C GLU A 201 21.70 7.62 8.98
N ALA A 202 22.35 7.35 10.11
CA ALA A 202 23.77 6.98 10.14
C ALA A 202 24.06 5.74 9.27
N GLU A 203 23.17 4.74 9.31
CA GLU A 203 23.29 3.55 8.48
C GLU A 203 23.08 3.85 6.98
N VAL A 204 22.13 4.70 6.62
CA VAL A 204 21.97 5.19 5.23
C VAL A 204 23.25 5.86 4.74
N LEU A 205 23.86 6.71 5.58
CA LEU A 205 25.12 7.38 5.26
C LEU A 205 26.28 6.39 5.09
N ARG A 206 26.42 5.42 6.00
CA ARG A 206 27.45 4.35 5.89
C ARG A 206 27.30 3.56 4.59
N ARG A 207 26.08 3.17 4.22
CA ARG A 207 25.82 2.48 2.95
C ARG A 207 26.16 3.36 1.75
N SER A 208 25.76 4.62 1.79
CA SER A 208 26.06 5.61 0.75
C SER A 208 27.56 5.73 0.49
N LEU A 209 28.36 5.80 1.56
CA LEU A 209 29.82 5.88 1.48
C LEU A 209 30.48 4.58 1.01
N SER A 210 29.81 3.44 1.18
CA SER A 210 30.32 2.13 0.73
C SER A 210 30.11 1.88 -0.77
N TYR A 211 29.27 2.67 -1.44
CA TYR A 211 29.01 2.53 -2.86
C TYR A 211 30.25 2.93 -3.66
N GLY A 212 30.89 1.93 -4.29
CA GLY A 212 32.06 2.12 -5.14
C GLY A 212 31.72 2.76 -6.50
N LEU A 213 32.65 2.68 -7.45
CA LEU A 213 32.46 3.17 -8.81
C LEU A 213 31.90 2.08 -9.72
N GLN A 214 30.98 2.44 -10.60
CA GLN A 214 30.59 1.65 -11.76
C GLN A 214 31.31 2.20 -12.98
N ARG A 215 32.08 1.34 -13.64
CA ARG A 215 32.76 1.66 -14.91
C ARG A 215 31.89 1.14 -16.04
N THR A 216 31.63 2.00 -17.02
CA THR A 216 30.96 1.60 -18.26
C THR A 216 32.05 1.28 -19.27
N ASP A 217 32.28 -0.01 -19.50
CA ASP A 217 33.19 -0.46 -20.54
C ASP A 217 32.50 -0.32 -21.91
N SER A 218 33.14 0.44 -22.79
CA SER A 218 32.69 0.69 -24.16
C SER A 218 32.75 -0.60 -24.99
N SER A 219 31.67 -1.38 -25.01
CA SER A 219 31.49 -2.43 -26.02
C SER A 219 30.03 -2.59 -26.44
N ALA A 220 29.60 -1.76 -27.40
CA ALA A 220 28.87 -2.18 -28.61
C ALA A 220 28.39 -0.95 -29.39
N SER A 221 29.02 -0.69 -30.55
CA SER A 221 28.42 0.03 -31.69
C SER A 221 28.24 1.56 -31.63
N SER A 222 29.23 2.34 -31.19
CA SER A 222 29.34 3.75 -31.65
C SER A 222 30.78 4.27 -31.61
N SER A 223 31.14 5.04 -32.63
CA SER A 223 32.49 5.51 -32.95
C SER A 223 32.97 6.68 -32.08
N THR A 224 32.79 6.60 -30.76
CA THR A 224 33.34 7.58 -29.81
C THR A 224 33.92 6.86 -28.59
N PRO A 225 35.25 6.89 -28.36
CA PRO A 225 35.82 6.33 -27.15
C PRO A 225 35.66 7.34 -26.02
N ALA A 226 34.62 7.18 -25.22
CA ALA A 226 34.51 7.86 -23.93
C ALA A 226 34.15 6.82 -22.86
N GLY A 227 35.17 6.04 -22.45
CA GLY A 227 35.07 5.24 -21.22
C GLY A 227 34.97 6.18 -20.02
N GLY A 228 33.93 6.00 -19.21
CA GLY A 228 33.64 6.82 -18.03
C GLY A 228 33.36 5.96 -16.81
N ALA A 229 33.40 6.58 -15.63
CA ALA A 229 32.97 5.96 -14.38
C ALA A 229 31.99 6.88 -13.66
N VAL A 230 30.94 6.29 -13.09
CA VAL A 230 29.96 6.98 -12.25
C VAL A 230 29.96 6.35 -10.85
N PRO A 231 29.83 7.13 -9.77
CA PRO A 231 29.57 6.58 -8.44
C PRO A 231 28.31 5.72 -8.49
N ARG A 232 28.38 4.52 -7.88
CA ARG A 232 27.19 3.69 -7.71
C ARG A 232 26.21 4.39 -6.79
N SER A 233 24.96 4.20 -7.09
CA SER A 233 23.84 4.64 -6.28
C SER A 233 23.21 3.43 -5.57
N ALA A 234 22.32 3.72 -4.62
CA ALA A 234 21.49 2.68 -4.01
C ALA A 234 20.57 1.97 -5.02
N PHE A 235 20.29 2.57 -6.19
CA PHE A 235 19.51 1.88 -7.23
C PHE A 235 20.30 0.75 -7.88
N ASP A 236 21.63 0.85 -7.95
CA ASP A 236 22.49 -0.15 -8.56
C ASP A 236 22.66 -1.40 -7.67
N SER A 237 22.32 -1.31 -6.39
CA SER A 237 22.30 -2.44 -5.46
C SER A 237 20.98 -3.21 -5.47
N ILE A 238 19.96 -2.74 -6.19
CA ILE A 238 18.73 -3.50 -6.40
C ILE A 238 19.08 -4.73 -7.27
N SER A 239 19.04 -5.91 -6.66
CA SER A 239 19.31 -7.13 -7.41
C SER A 239 18.17 -7.44 -8.39
N THR A 240 18.55 -7.80 -9.61
CA THR A 240 17.68 -8.05 -10.75
C THR A 240 17.10 -9.47 -10.78
N GLN A 241 17.63 -10.37 -9.94
CA GLN A 241 17.09 -11.71 -9.80
C GLN A 241 15.90 -11.67 -8.84
N ALA A 242 14.70 -11.79 -9.39
CA ALA A 242 13.49 -11.93 -8.60
C ALA A 242 13.46 -13.30 -7.92
N GLU A 243 13.24 -13.31 -6.60
CA GLU A 243 13.11 -14.55 -5.84
C GLU A 243 11.65 -15.03 -5.78
N LEU A 244 10.70 -14.12 -5.95
CA LEU A 244 9.28 -14.37 -6.03
C LEU A 244 8.81 -13.98 -7.43
N ASN A 245 7.93 -14.79 -7.99
CA ASN A 245 7.31 -14.50 -9.28
C ASN A 245 5.83 -14.11 -9.10
N LEU A 246 5.21 -13.72 -10.21
CA LEU A 246 3.81 -13.34 -10.25
C LEU A 246 2.84 -14.44 -9.79
N SER A 247 3.20 -15.72 -9.98
CA SER A 247 2.37 -16.85 -9.53
C SER A 247 2.42 -17.03 -8.02
N ASP A 248 3.57 -16.79 -7.37
CA ASP A 248 3.69 -16.78 -5.91
C ASP A 248 2.83 -15.68 -5.29
N LEU A 249 2.84 -14.48 -5.91
CA LEU A 249 1.99 -13.37 -5.49
C LEU A 249 0.51 -13.71 -5.66
N THR A 250 0.12 -14.26 -6.81
CA THR A 250 -1.28 -14.66 -7.06
C THR A 250 -1.76 -15.67 -6.02
N ARG A 251 -0.96 -16.69 -5.74
CA ARG A 251 -1.26 -17.68 -4.70
C ARG A 251 -1.40 -17.03 -3.31
N ALA A 252 -0.50 -16.11 -2.96
CA ALA A 252 -0.59 -15.40 -1.69
C ALA A 252 -1.87 -14.54 -1.60
N MET A 253 -2.29 -13.90 -2.71
CA MET A 253 -3.55 -13.17 -2.77
C MET A 253 -4.75 -14.10 -2.55
N GLU A 254 -4.75 -15.30 -3.11
CA GLU A 254 -5.79 -16.32 -2.89
C GLU A 254 -5.83 -16.79 -1.42
N GLU A 255 -4.67 -17.05 -0.82
CA GLU A 255 -4.56 -17.45 0.59
C GLU A 255 -5.05 -16.35 1.54
N VAL A 256 -4.79 -15.07 1.23
CA VAL A 256 -5.36 -13.93 1.97
C VAL A 256 -6.89 -13.93 1.91
N GLN A 257 -7.48 -14.35 0.78
CA GLN A 257 -8.93 -14.53 0.66
C GLN A 257 -9.49 -15.73 1.44
N GLN A 258 -8.65 -16.56 2.07
CA GLN A 258 -9.07 -17.64 2.98
C GLN A 258 -8.90 -17.28 4.46
N VAL A 259 -8.20 -16.18 4.79
CA VAL A 259 -8.07 -15.73 6.18
C VAL A 259 -9.44 -15.43 6.77
N HIS A 260 -9.74 -16.05 7.91
CA HIS A 260 -11.01 -15.95 8.60
C HIS A 260 -11.21 -14.57 9.22
N VAL A 261 -12.40 -14.02 9.06
CA VAL A 261 -12.86 -12.80 9.73
C VAL A 261 -14.17 -13.14 10.43
N SER A 262 -14.20 -12.98 11.75
CA SER A 262 -15.40 -13.27 12.54
C SER A 262 -16.44 -12.17 12.39
N ASP A 263 -17.72 -12.50 12.57
CA ASP A 263 -18.80 -11.50 12.61
C ASP A 263 -18.58 -10.45 13.70
N VAL A 264 -17.94 -10.83 14.80
CA VAL A 264 -17.53 -9.90 15.88
C VAL A 264 -16.58 -8.85 15.33
N PHE A 265 -15.56 -9.25 14.58
CA PHE A 265 -14.60 -8.32 13.97
C PHE A 265 -15.29 -7.38 12.98
N ILE A 266 -16.19 -7.90 12.14
CA ILE A 266 -16.97 -7.09 11.20
C ILE A 266 -17.80 -6.05 11.95
N ARG A 267 -18.48 -6.44 13.04
CA ARG A 267 -19.23 -5.50 13.89
C ARG A 267 -18.34 -4.41 14.48
N HIS A 268 -17.15 -4.74 15.00
CA HIS A 268 -16.21 -3.74 15.50
C HIS A 268 -15.77 -2.74 14.42
N CYS A 269 -15.52 -3.19 13.18
CA CYS A 269 -15.23 -2.28 12.07
C CYS A 269 -16.40 -1.35 11.77
N VAL A 270 -17.63 -1.87 11.76
CA VAL A 270 -18.84 -1.07 11.50
C VAL A 270 -19.08 -0.06 12.63
N GLU A 271 -18.93 -0.47 13.88
CA GLU A 271 -19.06 0.39 15.06
C GLU A 271 -18.06 1.54 15.01
N LEU A 272 -16.78 1.27 14.72
CA LEU A 272 -15.75 2.30 14.59
C LEU A 272 -16.07 3.28 13.45
N VAL A 273 -16.48 2.77 12.29
CA VAL A 273 -16.88 3.62 11.15
C VAL A 273 -18.09 4.49 11.52
N ASN A 274 -19.10 3.94 12.18
CA ASN A 274 -20.27 4.70 12.62
C ASN A 274 -19.93 5.72 13.71
N ALA A 275 -19.00 5.40 14.61
CA ALA A 275 -18.52 6.33 15.62
C ALA A 275 -17.91 7.58 14.96
N THR A 276 -17.18 7.44 13.86
CA THR A 276 -16.66 8.61 13.13
C THR A 276 -17.75 9.48 12.49
N ARG A 277 -18.90 8.91 12.12
CA ARG A 277 -20.02 9.64 11.49
C ARG A 277 -20.88 10.39 12.50
N ASN A 278 -20.89 9.93 13.74
CA ASN A 278 -21.69 10.48 14.83
C ASN A 278 -20.86 11.34 15.80
N HIS A 279 -19.57 11.55 15.52
CA HIS A 279 -18.68 12.30 16.39
C HIS A 279 -18.85 13.82 16.19
N PRO A 280 -19.06 14.63 17.25
CA PRO A 280 -19.36 16.05 17.12
C PRO A 280 -18.22 16.89 16.53
N GLU A 281 -16.97 16.43 16.65
CA GLU A 281 -15.79 17.11 16.11
C GLU A 281 -15.45 16.71 14.67
N ILE A 282 -16.25 15.83 14.06
CA ILE A 282 -16.05 15.34 12.69
C ILE A 282 -17.19 15.87 11.81
N GLU A 283 -16.85 16.67 10.80
CA GLU A 283 -17.79 17.19 9.80
C GLU A 283 -18.14 16.10 8.77
N LEU A 284 -17.15 15.32 8.33
CA LEU A 284 -17.34 14.19 7.41
C LEU A 284 -16.64 12.96 7.96
N GLY A 285 -17.43 11.94 8.33
CA GLY A 285 -16.95 10.65 8.81
C GLY A 285 -16.58 9.67 7.69
N CYS A 286 -16.06 8.51 8.08
CA CYS A 286 -15.60 7.49 7.13
C CYS A 286 -16.73 6.90 6.27
N SER A 287 -16.46 6.68 4.97
CA SER A 287 -17.37 6.00 4.05
C SER A 287 -17.40 4.48 4.31
N PRO A 288 -18.37 3.72 3.74
CA PRO A 288 -18.36 2.26 3.80
C PRO A 288 -17.07 1.63 3.23
N ARG A 289 -16.36 2.33 2.34
CA ARG A 289 -15.06 1.88 1.82
C ARG A 289 -14.01 1.76 2.91
N ALA A 290 -14.09 2.57 3.97
CA ALA A 290 -13.21 2.43 5.13
C ALA A 290 -13.39 1.08 5.83
N GLY A 291 -14.64 0.62 6.01
CA GLY A 291 -14.92 -0.68 6.62
C GLY A 291 -14.41 -1.84 5.76
N ILE A 292 -14.65 -1.78 4.44
CA ILE A 292 -14.13 -2.77 3.48
C ILE A 292 -12.60 -2.79 3.50
N ALA A 293 -11.97 -1.62 3.49
CA ALA A 293 -10.52 -1.48 3.55
C ALA A 293 -9.94 -2.01 4.86
N LEU A 294 -10.56 -1.72 6.02
CA LEU A 294 -10.14 -2.26 7.32
C LEU A 294 -10.16 -3.78 7.33
N VAL A 295 -11.27 -4.39 6.89
CA VAL A 295 -11.39 -5.86 6.85
C VAL A 295 -10.34 -6.47 5.92
N ASN A 296 -10.23 -5.98 4.68
CA ASN A 296 -9.27 -6.53 3.72
C ASN A 296 -7.81 -6.32 4.18
N ALA A 297 -7.49 -5.15 4.73
CA ALA A 297 -6.17 -4.86 5.26
C ALA A 297 -5.84 -5.76 6.47
N ALA A 298 -6.79 -5.95 7.38
CA ALA A 298 -6.61 -6.80 8.56
C ALA A 298 -6.38 -8.26 8.19
N ARG A 299 -7.09 -8.77 7.17
CA ARG A 299 -6.86 -10.12 6.62
C ARG A 299 -5.45 -10.27 6.07
N ALA A 300 -5.02 -9.32 5.24
CA ALA A 300 -3.68 -9.34 4.66
C ALA A 300 -2.59 -9.24 5.74
N ARG A 301 -2.81 -8.39 6.75
CA ARG A 301 -1.91 -8.25 7.89
C ARG A 301 -1.83 -9.53 8.72
N ALA A 302 -2.97 -10.16 9.02
CA ALA A 302 -3.00 -11.45 9.70
C ALA A 302 -2.17 -12.51 8.94
N TYR A 303 -2.35 -12.60 7.63
CA TYR A 303 -1.58 -13.49 6.76
C TYR A 303 -0.06 -13.19 6.79
N ILE A 304 0.33 -11.91 6.67
CA ILE A 304 1.73 -11.44 6.78
C ILE A 304 2.34 -11.83 8.14
N MET A 305 1.53 -11.82 9.20
CA MET A 305 1.93 -12.20 10.55
C MET A 305 1.86 -13.72 10.80
N GLY A 306 1.56 -14.53 9.79
CA GLY A 306 1.46 -15.98 9.90
C GLY A 306 0.20 -16.50 10.58
N ARG A 307 -0.84 -15.67 10.72
CA ARG A 307 -2.14 -16.03 11.33
C ARG A 307 -3.18 -16.34 10.27
N SER A 308 -4.06 -17.29 10.57
CA SER A 308 -5.21 -17.67 9.73
C SER A 308 -6.50 -16.91 10.04
N TYR A 309 -6.48 -15.98 11.01
CA TYR A 309 -7.63 -15.17 11.41
C TYR A 309 -7.22 -13.75 11.80
N ALA A 310 -8.11 -12.79 11.50
CA ALA A 310 -7.95 -11.38 11.88
C ALA A 310 -8.27 -11.16 13.37
N VAL A 311 -7.52 -10.29 14.02
CA VAL A 311 -7.69 -9.93 15.44
C VAL A 311 -7.82 -8.42 15.61
N THR A 312 -8.31 -7.96 16.76
CA THR A 312 -8.55 -6.52 17.00
C THR A 312 -7.27 -5.69 16.93
N GLU A 313 -6.11 -6.26 17.25
CA GLU A 313 -4.81 -5.61 17.08
C GLU A 313 -4.50 -5.26 15.62
N ASP A 314 -5.06 -5.98 14.64
CA ASP A 314 -4.96 -5.61 13.23
C ASP A 314 -5.76 -4.35 12.92
N LEU A 315 -6.97 -4.25 13.48
CA LEU A 315 -7.81 -3.06 13.36
C LEU A 315 -7.09 -1.85 13.95
N PHE A 316 -6.52 -1.95 15.14
CA PHE A 316 -5.79 -0.85 15.77
C PHE A 316 -4.56 -0.42 14.98
N ALA A 317 -3.77 -1.37 14.51
CA ALA A 317 -2.57 -1.08 13.72
C ALA A 317 -2.89 -0.39 12.39
N LEU A 318 -4.07 -0.65 11.81
CA LEU A 318 -4.45 -0.16 10.48
C LEU A 318 -5.41 1.03 10.52
N ALA A 319 -6.04 1.33 11.66
CA ALA A 319 -7.03 2.38 11.80
C ALA A 319 -6.51 3.74 11.31
N GLU A 320 -5.30 4.12 11.72
CA GLU A 320 -4.69 5.39 11.29
C GLU A 320 -4.53 5.44 9.76
N SER A 321 -3.93 4.40 9.18
CA SER A 321 -3.67 4.35 7.74
C SER A 321 -4.92 4.21 6.89
N VAL A 322 -5.99 3.63 7.41
CA VAL A 322 -7.24 3.42 6.68
C VAL A 322 -8.18 4.62 6.86
N MET A 323 -8.24 5.24 8.04
CA MET A 323 -9.32 6.16 8.36
C MET A 323 -8.92 7.63 8.25
N LEU A 324 -7.69 8.03 8.60
CA LEU A 324 -7.39 9.46 8.75
C LEU A 324 -7.56 10.29 7.48
N HIS A 325 -7.23 9.76 6.31
CA HIS A 325 -7.40 10.47 5.03
C HIS A 325 -8.85 10.51 4.53
N ARG A 326 -9.77 9.88 5.27
CA ARG A 326 -11.22 9.84 5.00
C ARG A 326 -12.03 10.69 5.98
N LEU A 327 -11.36 11.36 6.92
CA LEU A 327 -12.00 12.20 7.94
C LEU A 327 -11.80 13.67 7.61
N ARG A 328 -12.88 14.45 7.75
CA ARG A 328 -12.83 15.90 7.77
C ARG A 328 -13.30 16.40 9.12
N LEU A 329 -12.45 17.18 9.78
CA LEU A 329 -12.77 17.75 11.08
C LEU A 329 -13.67 18.98 10.93
N SER A 330 -14.50 19.23 11.93
CA SER A 330 -15.27 20.47 11.99
C SER A 330 -14.36 21.67 12.23
N TYR A 331 -14.80 22.85 11.79
CA TYR A 331 -14.06 24.10 11.99
C TYR A 331 -13.79 24.39 13.48
N ASP A 332 -14.74 24.07 14.36
CA ASP A 332 -14.58 24.24 15.82
C ASP A 332 -13.49 23.32 16.39
N ALA A 333 -13.43 22.07 15.93
CA ALA A 333 -12.38 21.14 16.33
C ALA A 333 -10.98 21.63 15.89
N LEU A 334 -10.87 22.10 14.63
CA LEU A 334 -9.64 22.69 14.11
C LEU A 334 -9.23 23.94 14.89
N ALA A 335 -10.18 24.83 15.23
CA ALA A 335 -9.93 26.03 16.01
C ALA A 335 -9.42 25.72 17.44
N ARG A 336 -9.82 24.58 18.01
CA ARG A 336 -9.32 24.06 19.30
C ARG A 336 -7.99 23.32 19.18
N GLY A 337 -7.40 23.26 17.98
CA GLY A 337 -6.15 22.55 17.74
C GLY A 337 -6.27 21.03 17.79
N ARG A 338 -7.49 20.48 17.64
CA ARG A 338 -7.69 19.02 17.58
C ARG A 338 -7.18 18.50 16.24
N SER A 339 -6.48 17.37 16.29
CA SER A 339 -6.02 16.64 15.10
C SER A 339 -6.85 15.38 14.87
N GLY A 340 -6.93 14.95 13.61
CA GLY A 340 -7.67 13.72 13.27
C GLY A 340 -7.09 12.49 13.97
N LYS A 341 -5.77 12.47 14.18
CA LYS A 341 -5.07 11.43 14.94
C LYS A 341 -5.51 11.38 16.40
N GLN A 342 -5.63 12.53 17.07
CA GLN A 342 -6.11 12.59 18.45
C GLN A 342 -7.55 12.09 18.56
N ILE A 343 -8.44 12.54 17.68
CA ILE A 343 -9.84 12.11 17.68
C ILE A 343 -9.95 10.62 17.40
N LEU A 344 -9.19 10.09 16.43
CA LEU A 344 -9.18 8.65 16.15
C LEU A 344 -8.67 7.85 17.36
N ASN A 345 -7.61 8.30 18.03
CA ASN A 345 -7.12 7.65 19.25
C ASN A 345 -8.16 7.68 20.37
N ASP A 346 -8.89 8.79 20.56
CA ASP A 346 -9.98 8.89 21.52
C ASP A 346 -11.12 7.90 21.19
N LEU A 347 -11.40 7.64 19.90
CA LEU A 347 -12.38 6.66 19.45
C LEU A 347 -11.94 5.20 19.64
N LEU A 348 -10.63 4.94 19.59
CA LEU A 348 -10.06 3.61 19.80
C LEU A 348 -9.85 3.28 21.29
N ASP A 349 -9.79 4.29 22.16
CA ASP A 349 -9.60 4.12 23.60
C ASP A 349 -10.91 3.70 24.28
N PRO A 350 -10.99 2.45 24.81
CA PRO A 350 -12.21 1.93 25.45
C PRO A 350 -12.61 2.73 26.70
N SER A 351 -11.66 3.44 27.33
CA SER A 351 -11.91 4.22 28.55
C SER A 351 -12.57 5.58 28.28
N ARG A 352 -12.46 6.07 27.03
CA ARG A 352 -12.96 7.39 26.61
C ARG A 352 -14.17 7.31 25.68
N SER A 353 -14.44 6.14 25.09
CA SER A 353 -15.66 5.90 24.31
C SER A 353 -16.88 5.87 25.23
N GLY A 354 -17.45 7.04 25.54
CA GLY A 354 -18.65 7.21 26.36
C GLY A 354 -19.94 6.61 25.78
N ASN A 355 -19.87 5.81 24.71
CA ASN A 355 -20.98 5.02 24.17
C ASN A 355 -20.48 3.82 23.34
N SER A 356 -20.85 2.61 23.80
CA SER A 356 -21.02 1.35 23.05
C SER A 356 -19.83 0.61 22.39
N VAL A 357 -18.68 1.22 22.13
CA VAL A 357 -17.58 0.49 21.45
C VAL A 357 -16.65 -0.17 22.47
N ALA A 358 -17.10 -1.28 23.04
CA ALA A 358 -16.29 -2.07 23.97
C ALA A 358 -15.26 -2.90 23.18
N PHE A 359 -14.14 -2.28 22.80
CA PHE A 359 -13.00 -3.06 22.34
C PHE A 359 -12.41 -3.85 23.52
N PRO A 360 -12.03 -5.12 23.33
CA PRO A 360 -11.29 -5.85 24.36
C PRO A 360 -10.01 -5.08 24.72
N ALA A 361 -9.74 -4.93 26.02
CA ALA A 361 -8.57 -4.22 26.50
C ALA A 361 -7.29 -4.83 25.90
N VAL A 362 -6.46 -3.98 25.30
CA VAL A 362 -5.13 -4.34 24.81
C VAL A 362 -4.29 -4.75 26.01
N GLY A 363 -4.19 -6.06 26.31
CA GLY A 363 -3.41 -6.53 27.46
C GLY A 363 -3.77 -7.86 28.11
N ALA A 364 -4.79 -8.59 27.67
CA ALA A 364 -5.02 -9.95 28.16
C ALA A 364 -4.11 -10.94 27.39
N ARG A 365 -2.89 -11.14 27.90
CA ARG A 365 -2.04 -12.30 27.55
C ARG A 365 -2.92 -13.56 27.56
N VAL A 366 -3.07 -14.21 26.42
CA VAL A 366 -3.59 -15.57 26.34
C VAL A 366 -2.55 -16.49 26.98
N MET A 367 -2.71 -16.71 28.28
CA MET A 367 -2.20 -17.88 29.00
C MET A 367 -3.34 -18.87 29.08
N ALA A 368 -3.36 -19.84 28.16
CA ALA A 368 -3.92 -21.18 28.31
C ALA A 368 -3.60 -21.99 27.05
#